data_AF-X0WKF4-F1
#
_entry.id   AF-X0WKF4-F1
#
_cell.length_a   1.000
_cell.length_b   1.000
_cell.length_c   1.000
_cell.angle_alpha   90.00
_cell.angle_beta   90.00
_cell.angle_gamma   90.00
#
_symmetry.space_group_name_H-M   'P 1'
#
loop_
_entity.id
_entity.type
_entity.pdbx_description
1 polymer ?
#
loop_
_entity_poly.entity_id
_entity_poly.type
_entity_poly.pdbx_seq_one_letter_code
_entity_poly.pdbx_strand_id
1 'polypeptide(L)'
;QQVVKVFAGMGIPVELVDARAEFLAALRGLTDPEQKREAVTSTFYSKVFGELVRQTGAKYLLHGTILTDIEESVAGIKRQHNILAQLGIDPEKEYGYQVLEPLAGLRKDGVRELARVLELPPELAERMPFPGPALAARIVGEVTEQRLATVRAATAVVEEELGDSGAFQYMAVLLADKATGVREGKREFGQIVVVRCLASVDARTATPVELPWQKLHQICRRITEIEGVNRCLYDLTPKPPATIEYV
;
A
#
# COMPACT_ATOMS: atom_id res chain seq x y z
N GLN A 1 -12.69 3.83 -5.35
CA GLN A 1 -13.89 3.78 -6.22
C GLN A 1 -14.16 2.37 -6.75
N GLN A 2 -13.19 1.64 -7.32
CA GLN A 2 -13.39 0.25 -7.78
C GLN A 2 -13.90 -0.68 -6.67
N VAL A 3 -13.26 -0.66 -5.49
CA VAL A 3 -13.68 -1.46 -4.31
C VAL A 3 -15.16 -1.25 -3.97
N VAL A 4 -15.62 0.00 -3.85
CA VAL A 4 -17.03 0.33 -3.55
C VAL A 4 -17.97 -0.24 -4.61
N LYS A 5 -17.60 -0.14 -5.90
CA LYS A 5 -18.42 -0.69 -6.99
C LYS A 5 -18.53 -2.21 -6.92
N VAL A 6 -17.43 -2.91 -6.63
CA VAL A 6 -17.42 -4.38 -6.53
C VAL A 6 -18.32 -4.83 -5.38
N PHE A 7 -18.14 -4.29 -4.18
CA PHE A 7 -18.97 -4.65 -3.02
C PHE A 7 -20.44 -4.28 -3.22
N ALA A 8 -20.74 -3.13 -3.84
CA ALA A 8 -22.11 -2.76 -4.21
C ALA A 8 -22.74 -3.77 -5.18
N GLY A 9 -21.97 -4.29 -6.15
CA GLY A 9 -22.41 -5.36 -7.04
C GLY A 9 -22.74 -6.68 -6.34
N MET A 10 -22.14 -6.92 -5.17
CA MET A 10 -22.43 -8.06 -4.30
C MET A 10 -23.57 -7.81 -3.31
N GLY A 11 -24.22 -6.63 -3.37
CA GLY A 11 -25.25 -6.23 -2.41
C GLY A 11 -24.70 -5.90 -1.02
N ILE A 12 -23.39 -5.69 -0.88
CA ILE A 12 -22.75 -5.30 0.39
C ILE A 12 -22.66 -3.77 0.42
N PRO A 13 -23.37 -3.09 1.34
CA PRO A 13 -23.31 -1.65 1.45
C PRO A 13 -21.92 -1.21 1.94
N VAL A 14 -21.32 -0.23 1.25
CA VAL A 14 -20.03 0.34 1.62
C VAL A 14 -20.16 1.85 1.74
N GLU A 15 -19.89 2.37 2.93
CA GLU A 15 -19.77 3.80 3.17
C GLU A 15 -18.35 4.26 2.82
N LEU A 16 -18.23 5.26 1.95
CA LEU A 16 -16.95 5.84 1.58
C LEU A 16 -16.71 7.09 2.44
N VAL A 17 -15.74 7.00 3.34
CA VAL A 17 -15.31 8.12 4.19
C VAL A 17 -14.10 8.81 3.54
N ASP A 18 -14.26 10.09 3.20
CA ASP A 18 -13.16 10.91 2.67
C ASP A 18 -12.40 11.57 3.82
N ALA A 19 -11.32 10.92 4.26
CA ALA A 19 -10.43 11.43 5.30
C ALA A 19 -9.09 11.96 4.75
N ARG A 20 -9.03 12.34 3.46
CA ARG A 20 -7.76 12.69 2.80
C ARG A 20 -7.08 13.89 3.46
N ALA A 21 -7.84 14.88 3.89
CA ALA A 21 -7.31 16.10 4.50
C ALA A 21 -6.62 15.81 5.85
N GLU A 22 -7.21 14.92 6.64
CA GLU A 22 -6.72 14.49 7.95
C GLU A 22 -5.37 13.78 7.81
N PHE A 23 -5.26 12.84 6.87
CA PHE A 23 -3.99 12.14 6.60
C PHE A 23 -2.92 13.07 6.04
N LEU A 24 -3.26 13.95 5.09
CA LEU A 24 -2.31 14.93 4.54
C LEU A 24 -1.82 15.93 5.59
N ALA A 25 -2.70 16.35 6.50
CA ALA A 25 -2.32 17.22 7.60
C ALA A 25 -1.37 16.52 8.58
N ALA A 26 -1.62 15.25 8.90
CA ALA A 26 -0.78 14.46 9.79
C ALA A 26 0.62 14.15 9.20
N LEU A 27 0.71 14.05 7.87
CA LEU A 27 1.96 13.74 7.17
C LEU A 27 2.83 14.97 6.85
N ARG A 28 2.31 16.18 7.08
CA ARG A 28 2.97 17.44 6.72
C ARG A 28 4.33 17.56 7.42
N GLY A 29 5.38 17.80 6.65
CA GLY A 29 6.76 17.95 7.13
C GLY A 29 7.43 16.64 7.58
N LEU A 30 6.73 15.50 7.59
CA LEU A 30 7.32 14.23 8.00
C LEU A 30 8.10 13.59 6.83
N THR A 31 9.38 13.31 7.07
CA THR A 31 10.24 12.63 6.09
C THR A 31 10.67 11.25 6.53
N ASP A 32 10.74 11.00 7.84
CA ASP A 32 11.13 9.71 8.41
C ASP A 32 10.05 8.64 8.16
N PRO A 33 10.42 7.44 7.67
CA PRO A 33 9.45 6.41 7.35
C PRO A 33 8.62 5.91 8.52
N GLU A 34 9.24 5.70 9.68
CA GLU A 34 8.55 5.18 10.87
C GLU A 34 7.62 6.25 11.44
N GLN A 35 8.04 7.53 11.46
CA GLN A 35 7.15 8.64 11.82
C GLN A 35 5.95 8.76 10.89
N LYS A 36 6.14 8.62 9.57
CA LYS A 36 5.02 8.61 8.62
C LYS A 36 4.07 7.45 8.90
N ARG A 37 4.61 6.26 9.16
CA ARG A 37 3.81 5.07 9.49
C ARG A 37 3.01 5.28 10.77
N GLU A 38 3.63 5.80 11.82
CA GLU A 38 2.99 6.12 13.09
C GLU A 38 1.90 7.18 12.91
N ALA A 39 2.19 8.26 12.17
CA ALA A 39 1.23 9.32 11.89
C ALA A 39 -0.01 8.81 11.14
N VAL A 40 0.17 7.96 10.12
CA VAL A 40 -0.95 7.31 9.40
C VAL A 40 -1.74 6.42 10.35
N THR A 41 -1.05 5.57 11.11
CA THR A 41 -1.70 4.63 12.04
C THR A 41 -2.51 5.37 13.10
N SER A 42 -1.89 6.34 13.78
CA SER A 42 -2.53 7.16 14.80
C SER A 42 -3.71 7.95 14.24
N THR A 43 -3.57 8.56 13.06
CA THR A 43 -4.66 9.31 12.41
C THR A 43 -5.85 8.41 12.07
N PHE A 44 -5.59 7.21 11.55
CA PHE A 44 -6.64 6.25 11.25
C PHE A 44 -7.43 5.90 12.51
N TYR A 45 -6.77 5.52 13.61
CA TYR A 45 -7.48 5.09 14.82
C TYR A 45 -8.12 6.25 15.59
N SER A 46 -7.36 7.31 15.86
CA SER A 46 -7.79 8.37 16.76
C SER A 46 -8.79 9.35 16.15
N LYS A 47 -8.67 9.65 14.84
CA LYS A 47 -9.48 10.68 14.18
C LYS A 47 -10.55 10.12 13.27
N VAL A 48 -10.28 9.03 12.55
CA VAL A 48 -11.21 8.51 11.55
C VAL A 48 -12.05 7.39 12.15
N PHE A 49 -11.41 6.30 12.53
CA PHE A 49 -12.07 5.07 12.94
C PHE A 49 -12.82 5.22 14.26
N GLY A 50 -12.21 5.84 15.27
CA GLY A 50 -12.85 6.04 16.58
C GLY A 50 -14.13 6.90 16.50
N GLU A 51 -14.18 7.89 15.61
CA GLU A 51 -15.39 8.69 15.39
C GLU A 51 -16.50 7.89 14.70
N LEU A 52 -16.16 7.12 13.67
CA LEU A 52 -17.11 6.28 12.94
C LEU A 52 -17.75 5.21 13.84
N VAL A 53 -16.94 4.56 14.69
CA VAL A 53 -17.46 3.57 15.63
C VAL A 53 -18.47 4.19 16.60
N ARG A 54 -18.15 5.37 17.15
CA ARG A 54 -19.07 6.08 18.06
C ARG A 54 -20.36 6.50 17.37
N GLN A 55 -20.29 6.93 16.11
CA GLN A 55 -21.46 7.33 15.32
C GLN A 55 -22.36 6.15 14.94
N THR A 56 -21.77 5.01 14.59
CA THR A 56 -22.52 3.82 14.16
C THR A 56 -23.12 3.04 15.33
N GLY A 57 -22.54 3.14 16.53
CA GLY A 57 -22.96 2.34 17.68
C GLY A 57 -22.72 0.83 17.48
N ALA A 58 -21.78 0.47 16.62
CA ALA A 58 -21.46 -0.91 16.30
C ALA A 58 -20.97 -1.66 17.55
N LYS A 59 -21.57 -2.83 17.83
CA LYS A 59 -21.18 -3.70 18.95
C LYS A 59 -20.10 -4.73 18.57
N TYR A 60 -19.97 -5.01 17.29
CA TYR A 60 -19.04 -6.01 16.76
C TYR A 60 -18.24 -5.42 15.60
N LEU A 61 -16.95 -5.73 15.57
CA LEU A 61 -16.03 -5.36 14.52
C LEU A 61 -15.43 -6.62 13.90
N LEU A 62 -15.59 -6.79 12.59
CA LEU A 62 -15.03 -7.93 11.87
C LEU A 62 -13.61 -7.61 11.40
N HIS A 63 -12.64 -8.44 11.75
CA HIS A 63 -11.25 -8.36 11.27
C HIS A 63 -10.92 -9.53 10.35
N GLY A 64 -10.16 -9.23 9.28
CA GLY A 64 -9.65 -10.22 8.34
C GLY A 64 -8.40 -10.97 8.81
N THR A 65 -8.14 -11.02 10.12
CA THR A 65 -7.00 -11.71 10.75
C THR A 65 -6.93 -13.17 10.31
N ILE A 66 -5.74 -13.62 9.89
CA ILE A 66 -5.48 -15.01 9.49
C ILE A 66 -4.49 -15.72 10.42
N LEU A 67 -4.45 -17.05 10.37
CA LEU A 67 -3.59 -17.88 11.23
C LEU A 67 -2.11 -17.48 11.14
N THR A 68 -1.64 -17.14 9.93
CA THR A 68 -0.25 -16.73 9.70
C THR A 68 0.11 -15.45 10.47
N ASP A 69 -0.81 -14.49 10.55
CA ASP A 69 -0.58 -13.26 11.29
C ASP A 69 -0.52 -13.55 12.81
N ILE A 70 -1.28 -14.54 13.31
CA ILE A 70 -1.32 -14.94 14.73
C ILE A 70 0.00 -15.63 15.09
N GLU A 71 0.50 -16.51 14.25
CA GLU A 71 1.79 -17.18 14.47
C GLU A 71 2.96 -16.19 14.48
N GLU A 72 3.00 -15.24 13.54
CA GLU A 72 4.04 -14.19 13.50
C GLU A 72 3.97 -13.24 14.71
N SER A 73 2.75 -13.02 15.19
CA SER A 73 2.46 -12.28 16.41
C SER A 73 2.98 -13.01 17.65
N VAL A 74 2.65 -14.29 17.83
CA VAL A 74 3.11 -15.10 18.98
C VAL A 74 4.62 -15.29 18.97
N ALA A 75 5.22 -15.40 17.78
CA ALA A 75 6.67 -15.52 17.60
C ALA A 75 7.45 -14.20 17.84
N GLY A 76 6.76 -13.07 18.08
CA GLY A 76 7.39 -11.75 18.28
C GLY A 76 8.02 -11.14 17.02
N ILE A 77 7.71 -11.69 15.83
CA ILE A 77 8.29 -11.29 14.54
C ILE A 77 7.45 -10.17 13.88
N LYS A 78 6.12 -10.23 14.04
CA LYS A 78 5.24 -9.08 13.78
C LYS A 78 4.86 -8.44 15.11
N ARG A 79 4.91 -7.11 15.17
CA ARG A 79 4.29 -6.36 16.26
C ARG A 79 2.80 -6.72 16.25
N GLN A 80 2.41 -7.52 17.24
CA GLN A 80 1.17 -8.26 17.46
C GLN A 80 -0.17 -7.59 17.10
N HIS A 81 -1.09 -8.43 16.62
CA HIS A 81 -2.54 -8.23 16.57
C HIS A 81 -3.13 -7.29 17.63
N ASN A 82 -4.11 -6.49 17.21
CA ASN A 82 -4.65 -5.31 17.87
C ASN A 82 -3.66 -4.14 17.89
N ILE A 83 -3.58 -3.42 16.77
CA ILE A 83 -3.00 -2.07 16.75
C ILE A 83 -3.61 -1.21 17.88
N LEU A 84 -4.88 -1.42 18.20
CA LEU A 84 -5.54 -0.80 19.34
C LEU A 84 -4.86 -1.14 20.68
N ALA A 85 -4.61 -2.42 20.97
CA ALA A 85 -3.93 -2.82 22.20
C ALA A 85 -2.47 -2.31 22.27
N GLN A 86 -1.77 -2.21 21.13
CA GLN A 86 -0.43 -1.60 21.07
C GLN A 86 -0.44 -0.08 21.31
N LEU A 87 -1.51 0.59 20.90
CA LEU A 87 -1.76 2.00 21.24
C LEU A 87 -2.25 2.16 22.69
N GLY A 88 -2.35 1.06 23.46
CA GLY A 88 -2.89 1.06 24.83
C GLY A 88 -4.42 1.17 24.89
N ILE A 89 -5.08 1.00 23.75
CA ILE A 89 -6.53 1.15 23.59
C ILE A 89 -7.21 -0.20 23.76
N ASP A 90 -7.93 -0.33 24.87
CA ASP A 90 -8.86 -1.43 25.10
C ASP A 90 -10.17 -1.14 24.34
N PRO A 91 -10.47 -1.84 23.23
CA PRO A 91 -11.56 -1.46 22.34
C PRO A 91 -12.94 -1.53 23.00
N GLU A 92 -13.11 -2.48 23.93
CA GLU A 92 -14.36 -2.64 24.68
C GLU A 92 -14.53 -1.49 25.69
N LYS A 93 -13.44 -1.05 26.34
CA LYS A 93 -13.49 0.10 27.27
C LYS A 93 -13.58 1.45 26.56
N GLU A 94 -12.87 1.63 25.45
CA GLU A 94 -12.72 2.93 24.80
C GLU A 94 -13.83 3.22 23.79
N TYR A 95 -14.39 2.16 23.17
CA TYR A 95 -15.35 2.31 22.09
C TYR A 95 -16.57 1.37 22.19
N GLY A 96 -16.60 0.43 23.14
CA GLY A 96 -17.78 -0.40 23.40
C GLY A 96 -18.06 -1.51 22.38
N TYR A 97 -17.05 -1.98 21.64
CA TYR A 97 -17.20 -3.08 20.68
C TYR A 97 -16.30 -4.28 20.95
N GLN A 98 -16.73 -5.44 20.43
CA GLN A 98 -15.98 -6.70 20.45
C GLN A 98 -15.44 -7.03 19.05
N VAL A 99 -14.21 -7.52 18.98
CA VAL A 99 -13.58 -7.93 17.72
C VAL A 99 -13.90 -9.40 17.43
N LEU A 100 -14.32 -9.70 16.20
CA LEU A 100 -14.54 -11.05 15.70
C LEU A 100 -13.60 -11.32 14.51
N GLU A 101 -12.92 -12.47 14.55
CA GLU A 101 -11.87 -12.84 13.59
C GLU A 101 -12.25 -14.14 12.84
N PRO A 102 -13.20 -14.09 11.89
CA PRO A 102 -13.75 -15.29 11.24
C PRO A 102 -12.71 -16.08 10.43
N LEU A 103 -11.58 -15.47 10.06
CA LEU A 103 -10.54 -16.10 9.24
C LEU A 103 -9.34 -16.61 10.07
N ALA A 104 -9.39 -16.52 11.41
CA ALA A 104 -8.26 -16.82 12.28
C ALA A 104 -7.72 -18.26 12.14
N GLY A 105 -8.53 -19.20 11.65
CA GLY A 105 -8.13 -20.59 11.39
C GLY A 105 -7.52 -20.86 10.02
N LEU A 106 -7.47 -19.87 9.12
CA LEU A 106 -7.04 -20.05 7.73
C LEU A 106 -5.63 -19.50 7.48
N ARG A 107 -4.88 -20.14 6.59
CA ARG A 107 -3.65 -19.59 5.99
C ARG A 107 -3.99 -18.82 4.71
N LYS A 108 -3.00 -18.13 4.11
CA LYS A 108 -3.18 -17.27 2.93
C LYS A 108 -3.81 -18.00 1.74
N ASP A 109 -3.36 -19.21 1.47
CA ASP A 109 -3.90 -20.11 0.46
C ASP A 109 -5.36 -20.48 0.77
N GLY A 110 -5.67 -20.81 2.02
CA GLY A 110 -7.04 -21.07 2.48
C GLY A 110 -7.98 -19.88 2.32
N VAL A 111 -7.51 -18.66 2.57
CA VAL A 111 -8.32 -17.44 2.35
C VAL A 111 -8.58 -17.19 0.87
N ARG A 112 -7.59 -17.43 0.00
CA ARG A 112 -7.79 -17.33 -1.46
C ARG A 112 -8.77 -18.36 -1.98
N GLU A 113 -8.70 -19.60 -1.48
CA GLU A 113 -9.67 -20.63 -1.85
C GLU A 113 -11.07 -20.29 -1.36
N LEU A 114 -11.21 -19.83 -0.11
CA LEU A 114 -12.49 -19.35 0.41
C LEU A 114 -13.05 -18.20 -0.45
N ALA A 115 -12.21 -17.25 -0.87
CA ALA A 115 -12.62 -16.16 -1.75
C ALA A 115 -13.18 -16.66 -3.10
N ARG A 116 -12.59 -17.72 -3.68
CA ARG A 116 -13.09 -18.34 -4.92
C ARG A 116 -14.43 -19.04 -4.70
N VAL A 117 -14.60 -19.76 -3.60
CA VAL A 117 -15.87 -20.41 -3.22
C VAL A 117 -16.98 -19.38 -3.00
N LEU A 118 -16.64 -18.20 -2.47
CA LEU A 118 -17.55 -17.06 -2.30
C LEU A 118 -17.73 -16.22 -3.58
N GLU A 119 -17.18 -16.68 -4.72
CA GLU A 119 -17.27 -16.02 -6.02
C GLU A 119 -16.78 -14.57 -6.03
N LEU A 120 -15.78 -14.26 -5.17
CA LEU A 120 -15.14 -12.95 -5.20
C LEU A 120 -14.37 -12.76 -6.52
N PRO A 121 -14.41 -11.56 -7.12
CA PRO A 121 -13.66 -11.28 -8.35
C PRO A 121 -12.17 -11.59 -8.18
N PRO A 122 -11.50 -12.21 -9.19
CA PRO A 122 -10.07 -12.51 -9.12
C PRO A 122 -9.20 -11.29 -8.84
N GLU A 123 -9.61 -10.12 -9.33
CA GLU A 123 -8.94 -8.84 -9.08
C GLU A 123 -8.91 -8.42 -7.59
N LEU A 124 -9.80 -8.96 -6.75
CA LEU A 124 -9.76 -8.79 -5.30
C LEU A 124 -9.01 -9.94 -4.61
N ALA A 125 -9.28 -11.18 -5.00
CA ALA A 125 -8.74 -12.38 -4.34
C ALA A 125 -7.24 -12.59 -4.58
N GLU A 126 -6.76 -12.26 -5.78
CA GLU A 126 -5.39 -12.50 -6.22
C GLU A 126 -4.51 -11.24 -6.20
N ARG A 127 -5.02 -10.14 -5.64
CA ARG A 127 -4.30 -8.87 -5.60
C ARG A 127 -3.00 -9.01 -4.80
N MET A 128 -1.95 -8.36 -5.31
CA MET A 128 -0.69 -8.26 -4.59
C MET A 128 -0.87 -7.52 -3.25
N PRO A 129 -0.03 -7.85 -2.24
CA PRO A 129 0.01 -7.09 -1.00
C PRO A 129 0.20 -5.60 -1.26
N PHE A 130 -0.52 -4.77 -0.51
CA PHE A 130 -0.36 -3.33 -0.54
C PHE A 130 -0.09 -2.84 0.89
N PRO A 131 0.95 -2.03 1.11
CA PRO A 131 1.36 -1.66 2.46
C PRO A 131 0.30 -0.79 3.15
N GLY A 132 0.25 -0.85 4.49
CA GLY A 132 -0.71 -0.08 5.30
C GLY A 132 -0.70 1.43 5.02
N PRO A 133 0.47 2.10 5.04
CA PRO A 133 0.58 3.52 4.64
C PRO A 133 0.35 3.78 3.15
N ALA A 134 -0.03 2.77 2.37
CA ALA A 134 -0.39 2.89 0.97
C ALA A 134 0.72 3.57 0.14
N LEU A 135 0.35 4.56 -0.67
CA LEU A 135 1.30 5.32 -1.50
C LEU A 135 2.25 6.19 -0.67
N ALA A 136 1.97 6.47 0.61
CA ALA A 136 2.88 7.23 1.47
C ALA A 136 4.20 6.48 1.75
N ALA A 137 4.14 5.14 1.74
CA ALA A 137 5.32 4.25 1.80
C ALA A 137 6.06 4.13 0.45
N ARG A 138 5.52 4.73 -0.63
CA ARG A 138 6.16 4.77 -1.95
C ARG A 138 6.74 6.14 -2.29
N ILE A 139 6.75 7.06 -1.34
CA ILE A 139 7.32 8.40 -1.49
C ILE A 139 8.46 8.51 -0.48
N VAL A 140 9.70 8.64 -0.97
CA VAL A 140 10.84 8.97 -0.11
C VAL A 140 10.72 10.44 0.28
N GLY A 141 10.88 10.75 1.56
CA GLY A 141 10.66 12.08 2.11
C GLY A 141 9.18 12.44 2.31
N GLU A 142 8.89 13.74 2.22
CA GLU A 142 7.57 14.31 2.55
C GLU A 142 6.48 13.85 1.57
N VAL A 143 5.29 13.62 2.12
CA VAL A 143 4.09 13.24 1.37
C VAL A 143 3.20 14.47 1.18
N THR A 144 3.09 14.93 -0.07
CA THR A 144 2.20 16.04 -0.45
C THR A 144 1.17 15.57 -1.48
N GLU A 145 0.09 16.32 -1.66
CA GLU A 145 -0.94 16.00 -2.65
C GLU A 145 -0.37 15.87 -4.08
N GLN A 146 0.54 16.78 -4.46
CA GLN A 146 1.22 16.73 -5.76
C GLN A 146 2.09 15.48 -5.91
N ARG A 147 2.84 15.11 -4.86
CA ARG A 147 3.69 13.90 -4.87
C ARG A 147 2.83 12.63 -4.91
N LEU A 148 1.69 12.63 -4.21
CA LEU A 148 0.71 11.55 -4.27
C LEU A 148 0.08 11.41 -5.67
N ALA A 149 -0.26 12.52 -6.32
CA ALA A 149 -0.76 12.50 -7.70
C ALA A 149 0.28 11.89 -8.65
N THR A 150 1.55 12.30 -8.51
CA THR A 150 2.66 11.81 -9.33
C THR A 150 2.88 10.30 -9.14
N VAL A 151 3.03 9.84 -7.89
CA VAL A 151 3.28 8.41 -7.62
C VAL A 151 2.06 7.54 -7.96
N ARG A 152 0.84 8.07 -7.88
CA ARG A 152 -0.38 7.38 -8.31
C ARG A 152 -0.40 7.17 -9.82
N ALA A 153 -0.08 8.21 -10.60
CA ALA A 153 0.06 8.09 -12.06
C ALA A 153 1.16 7.10 -12.44
N ALA A 154 2.33 7.18 -11.78
CA ALA A 154 3.42 6.24 -12.02
C ALA A 154 3.06 4.81 -11.62
N THR A 155 2.34 4.63 -10.51
CA THR A 155 1.85 3.30 -10.07
C THR A 155 0.91 2.71 -11.12
N ALA A 156 -0.01 3.49 -11.69
CA ALA A 156 -0.91 3.02 -12.73
C ALA A 156 -0.15 2.55 -13.98
N VAL A 157 0.86 3.31 -14.42
CA VAL A 157 1.74 2.91 -15.53
C VAL A 157 2.46 1.60 -15.22
N VAL A 158 3.04 1.48 -14.03
CA VAL A 158 3.76 0.27 -13.61
C VAL A 158 2.82 -0.94 -13.50
N GLU A 159 1.61 -0.76 -12.96
CA GLU A 159 0.62 -1.84 -12.84
C GLU A 159 0.11 -2.32 -14.20
N GLU A 160 -0.13 -1.41 -15.14
CA GLU A 160 -0.54 -1.75 -16.51
C GLU A 160 0.58 -2.45 -17.28
N GLU A 161 1.81 -1.95 -17.16
CA GLU A 161 2.95 -2.51 -17.89
C GLU A 161 3.47 -3.81 -17.29
N LEU A 162 3.36 -4.05 -15.98
CA LEU A 162 3.96 -5.23 -15.34
C LEU A 162 2.95 -6.26 -14.85
N GLY A 163 1.65 -6.05 -15.07
CA GLY A 163 0.60 -6.99 -14.66
C GLY A 163 0.74 -8.40 -15.24
N ASP A 164 1.40 -8.53 -16.39
CA ASP A 164 1.67 -9.79 -17.08
C ASP A 164 3.03 -10.41 -16.74
N SER A 165 3.83 -9.76 -15.89
CA SER A 165 5.22 -10.18 -15.63
C SER A 165 5.37 -11.44 -14.78
N GLY A 166 4.32 -11.84 -14.05
CA GLY A 166 4.38 -12.92 -13.06
C GLY A 166 5.26 -12.59 -11.85
N ALA A 167 5.68 -11.33 -11.69
CA ALA A 167 6.49 -10.90 -10.56
C ALA A 167 5.73 -11.02 -9.24
N PHE A 168 6.47 -11.27 -8.16
CA PHE A 168 5.91 -11.34 -6.81
C PHE A 168 5.35 -9.99 -6.36
N GLN A 169 6.09 -8.92 -6.65
CA GLN A 169 5.67 -7.56 -6.34
C GLN A 169 6.33 -6.57 -7.31
N TYR A 170 5.57 -5.59 -7.75
CA TYR A 170 6.08 -4.44 -8.48
C TYR A 170 5.46 -3.13 -8.00
N MET A 171 6.22 -2.04 -8.09
CA MET A 171 5.80 -0.74 -7.61
C MET A 171 6.57 0.41 -8.29
N ALA A 172 5.94 1.58 -8.31
CA ALA A 172 6.60 2.85 -8.57
C ALA A 172 6.92 3.54 -7.23
N VAL A 173 8.13 4.04 -7.09
CA VAL A 173 8.61 4.81 -5.94
C VAL A 173 9.06 6.18 -6.38
N LEU A 174 8.65 7.23 -5.67
CA LEU A 174 9.05 8.61 -5.92
C LEU A 174 10.19 9.00 -4.97
N LEU A 175 11.36 9.37 -5.51
CA LEU A 175 12.47 9.82 -4.68
C LEU A 175 12.24 11.24 -4.13
N ALA A 176 12.97 11.57 -3.06
CA ALA A 176 12.99 12.93 -2.51
C ALA A 176 13.74 13.90 -3.45
N ASP A 177 14.81 13.42 -4.07
CA ASP A 177 15.64 14.19 -4.98
C ASP A 177 14.99 14.43 -6.35
N LYS A 178 15.50 15.46 -7.02
CA LYS A 178 15.12 15.83 -8.38
C LYS A 178 16.28 15.62 -9.35
N ALA A 179 15.96 15.38 -10.61
CA ALA A 179 16.93 15.30 -11.69
C ALA A 179 16.67 16.37 -12.74
N THR A 180 17.74 16.78 -13.41
CA THR A 180 17.67 17.64 -14.58
C THR A 180 16.95 16.94 -15.73
N GLY A 181 16.17 17.70 -16.48
CA GLY A 181 15.48 17.27 -17.69
C GLY A 181 15.33 18.43 -18.67
N VAL A 182 14.80 18.11 -19.85
CA VAL A 182 14.46 19.11 -20.87
C VAL A 182 13.04 18.85 -21.32
N ARG A 183 12.17 19.86 -21.20
CA ARG A 183 10.78 19.82 -21.66
C ARG A 183 10.52 21.06 -22.49
N GLU A 184 9.96 20.87 -23.69
CA GLU A 184 9.68 21.97 -24.64
C GLU A 184 10.90 22.90 -24.89
N GLY A 185 12.10 22.31 -24.95
CA GLY A 185 13.34 23.05 -25.17
C GLY A 185 13.88 23.85 -23.97
N LYS A 186 13.23 23.77 -22.79
CA LYS A 186 13.69 24.42 -21.55
C LYS A 186 14.23 23.39 -20.56
N ARG A 187 15.31 23.75 -19.86
CA ARG A 187 15.83 22.95 -18.76
C ARG A 187 14.91 23.05 -17.55
N GLU A 188 14.64 21.92 -16.91
CA GLU A 188 13.86 21.85 -15.67
C GLU A 188 14.42 20.82 -14.69
N PHE A 189 14.06 20.98 -13.41
CA PHE A 189 14.30 20.00 -12.36
C PHE A 189 13.00 19.30 -12.00
N GLY A 190 12.96 17.99 -12.21
CA GLY A 190 11.77 17.17 -12.06
C GLY A 190 12.02 15.96 -11.20
N GLN A 191 10.94 15.29 -10.85
CA GLN A 191 10.92 14.12 -9.99
C GLN A 191 11.65 12.93 -10.63
N ILE A 192 12.16 12.06 -9.75
CA ILE A 192 12.75 10.78 -10.12
C ILE A 192 11.80 9.68 -9.66
N VAL A 193 11.36 8.85 -10.59
CA VAL A 193 10.58 7.66 -10.32
C VAL A 193 11.46 6.43 -10.47
N VAL A 194 11.43 5.56 -9.49
CA VAL A 194 12.05 4.23 -9.55
C VAL A 194 10.98 3.18 -9.73
N VAL A 195 11.21 2.28 -10.68
CA VAL A 195 10.42 1.07 -10.87
C VAL A 195 11.14 -0.07 -10.19
N ARG A 196 10.45 -0.71 -9.24
CA ARG A 196 10.94 -1.91 -8.57
C ARG A 196 10.05 -3.08 -8.92
N CYS A 197 10.61 -4.16 -9.44
CA CYS A 197 9.90 -5.35 -9.85
C CYS A 197 10.70 -6.58 -9.42
N LEU A 198 10.13 -7.39 -8.52
CA LEU A 198 10.84 -8.43 -7.80
C LEU A 198 10.17 -9.78 -7.97
N ALA A 199 10.99 -10.83 -8.12
CA ALA A 199 10.60 -12.21 -7.95
C ALA A 199 10.93 -12.67 -6.52
N SER A 200 10.01 -13.39 -5.88
CA SER A 200 10.20 -13.96 -4.55
C SER A 200 9.20 -15.09 -4.29
N VAL A 201 9.58 -16.03 -3.44
CA VAL A 201 8.70 -17.11 -2.98
C VAL A 201 8.09 -16.80 -1.61
N ASP A 202 8.89 -16.23 -0.70
CA ASP A 202 8.52 -16.06 0.72
C ASP A 202 8.76 -14.65 1.26
N ALA A 203 9.10 -13.69 0.39
CA ALA A 203 9.49 -12.32 0.72
C ALA A 203 10.73 -12.18 1.64
N ARG A 204 11.41 -13.27 2.03
CA ARG A 204 12.67 -13.20 2.80
C ARG A 204 13.85 -12.88 1.91
N THR A 205 13.86 -13.47 0.72
CA THR A 205 14.80 -13.15 -0.36
C THR A 205 14.05 -12.72 -1.60
N ALA A 206 14.61 -11.80 -2.39
CA ALA A 206 13.99 -11.37 -3.64
C ALA A 206 15.05 -10.93 -4.65
N THR A 207 14.82 -11.23 -5.92
CA THR A 207 15.69 -10.82 -7.03
C THR A 207 14.92 -9.89 -7.97
N PRO A 208 15.58 -8.89 -8.57
CA PRO A 208 14.94 -8.09 -9.61
C PRO A 208 14.56 -8.98 -10.80
N VAL A 209 13.39 -8.72 -11.39
CA VAL A 209 12.97 -9.42 -12.61
C VAL A 209 13.78 -8.88 -13.78
N GLU A 210 14.34 -9.76 -14.60
CA GLU A 210 14.97 -9.36 -15.86
C GLU A 210 13.88 -9.10 -16.92
N LEU A 211 13.55 -7.83 -17.11
CA LEU A 211 12.56 -7.41 -18.10
C LEU A 211 13.24 -7.22 -19.47
N PRO A 212 12.57 -7.58 -20.58
CA PRO A 212 13.06 -7.25 -21.91
C PRO A 212 13.30 -5.74 -22.04
N TRP A 213 14.40 -5.35 -22.69
CA TRP A 213 14.75 -3.93 -22.90
C TRP A 213 13.61 -3.11 -23.51
N GLN A 214 12.84 -3.69 -24.43
CA GLN A 214 11.67 -3.04 -25.01
C GLN A 214 10.64 -2.64 -23.96
N LYS A 215 10.36 -3.51 -22.99
CA LYS A 215 9.42 -3.25 -21.88
C LYS A 215 9.97 -2.14 -20.97
N LEU A 216 11.27 -2.17 -20.64
CA LEU A 216 11.93 -1.12 -19.86
C LEU A 216 11.85 0.25 -20.56
N HIS A 217 12.07 0.30 -21.88
CA HIS A 217 11.94 1.53 -22.66
C HIS A 217 10.50 2.05 -22.69
N GLN A 218 9.51 1.16 -22.83
CA GLN A 218 8.10 1.52 -22.81
C GLN A 218 7.69 2.11 -21.47
N ILE A 219 8.06 1.46 -20.36
CA ILE A 219 7.82 1.95 -19.00
C ILE A 219 8.49 3.32 -18.80
N CYS A 220 9.76 3.45 -19.18
CA CYS A 220 10.52 4.69 -19.06
C CYS A 220 9.84 5.84 -19.81
N ARG A 221 9.46 5.62 -21.07
CA ARG A 221 8.74 6.61 -21.89
C ARG A 221 7.46 7.08 -21.20
N ARG A 222 6.59 6.14 -20.83
CA ARG A 222 5.30 6.44 -20.18
C ARG A 222 5.45 7.14 -18.84
N ILE A 223 6.45 6.77 -18.04
CA ILE A 223 6.73 7.44 -16.77
C ILE A 223 7.21 8.88 -16.99
N THR A 224 8.06 9.13 -17.99
CA THR A 224 8.56 10.49 -18.29
C THR A 224 7.53 11.40 -18.97
N GLU A 225 6.44 10.84 -19.52
CA GLU A 225 5.27 11.59 -20.00
C GLU A 225 4.46 12.21 -18.85
N ILE A 226 4.60 11.69 -17.63
CA ILE A 226 3.97 12.27 -16.44
C ILE A 226 4.56 13.66 -16.18
N GLU A 227 3.68 14.65 -16.03
CA GLU A 227 4.08 16.03 -15.78
C GLU A 227 5.00 16.14 -14.56
N GLY A 228 6.12 16.84 -14.74
CA GLY A 228 7.11 17.05 -13.69
C GLY A 228 7.99 15.85 -13.37
N VAL A 229 7.86 14.71 -14.07
CA VAL A 229 8.78 13.56 -13.95
C VAL A 229 9.85 13.64 -15.05
N ASN A 230 11.12 13.64 -14.64
CA ASN A 230 12.25 13.80 -15.58
C ASN A 230 13.14 12.58 -15.66
N ARG A 231 12.95 11.61 -14.78
CA ARG A 231 13.80 10.43 -14.73
C ARG A 231 13.01 9.22 -14.28
N CYS A 232 13.15 8.15 -15.05
CA CYS A 232 12.72 6.81 -14.70
C CYS A 232 13.96 5.94 -14.49
N LEU A 233 14.00 5.20 -13.39
CA LEU A 233 15.05 4.24 -13.05
C LEU A 233 14.43 2.86 -12.84
N TYR A 234 15.24 1.81 -12.98
CA TYR A 234 14.85 0.45 -12.63
C TYR A 234 15.79 -0.08 -11.55
N ASP A 235 15.23 -0.56 -10.44
CA ASP A 235 16.01 -1.04 -9.30
C ASP A 235 16.45 -2.51 -9.51
N LEU A 236 17.76 -2.72 -9.61
CA LEU A 236 18.39 -4.03 -9.76
C LEU A 236 18.90 -4.60 -8.42
N THR A 237 18.58 -3.97 -7.29
CA THR A 237 19.11 -4.37 -5.99
C THR A 237 18.30 -5.54 -5.41
N PRO A 238 18.93 -6.71 -5.16
CA PRO A 238 18.24 -7.83 -4.52
C PRO A 238 17.95 -7.57 -3.04
N LYS A 239 17.11 -8.43 -2.47
CA LYS A 239 16.94 -8.59 -1.03
C LYS A 239 17.61 -9.89 -0.59
N PRO A 240 18.64 -9.86 0.27
CA PRO A 240 19.48 -8.71 0.66
C PRO A 240 20.38 -8.21 -0.50
N PRO A 241 20.98 -6.99 -0.45
CA PRO A 241 21.13 -6.11 0.72
C PRO A 241 19.96 -5.14 0.97
N ALA A 242 19.06 -4.95 0.01
CA ALA A 242 17.92 -4.05 0.18
C ALA A 242 16.71 -4.75 0.81
N THR A 243 15.70 -3.97 1.16
CA THR A 243 14.33 -4.43 1.46
C THR A 243 13.46 -4.42 0.21
N ILE A 244 12.25 -5.02 0.25
CA ILE A 244 11.28 -4.95 -0.86
C ILE A 244 10.77 -3.52 -1.06
N GLU A 245 10.36 -2.89 0.04
CA GLU A 245 9.95 -1.49 0.07
C GLU A 245 11.17 -0.56 0.14
N TYR A 246 10.95 0.71 -0.22
CA TYR A 246 11.97 1.77 -0.18
C TYR A 246 11.94 2.61 1.10
N VAL A 247 10.83 2.55 1.84
CA VAL A 247 10.46 3.46 2.92
C VAL A 247 9.72 2.65 3.98
#